data_AF-A0A1B6KQA3-F1
#
_entry.id   AF-A0A1B6KQA3-F1
#
_cell.length_a   1.000
_cell.length_b   1.000
_cell.length_c   1.000
_cell.angle_alpha   90.00
_cell.angle_beta   90.00
_cell.angle_gamma   90.00
#
_symmetry.space_group_name_H-M   'P 1'
#
loop_
_entity.id
_entity.type
_entity.pdbx_description
1 polymer ?
#
loop_
_entity_poly.entity_id
_entity_poly.type
_entity_poly.pdbx_seq_one_letter_code
_entity_poly.pdbx_strand_id
1 'polypeptide(L)'
;MNTVDTSEMTFNQFRQTEHDYIGYQSLTDVPRASVYTEEIDTIANYETKPLYEVLDAIRNATGLHVKCQLYGVLLKREGPNYEFNGATVEEHLKSLYHTAGCLHYWVAVRYCSSL
;
A
#
# COMPACT_ATOMS: atom_id res chain seq x y z
N MET A 1 -43.59 -9.19 -64.82
CA MET A 1 -43.39 -9.40 -63.36
C MET A 1 -41.90 -9.67 -63.19
N ASN A 2 -41.08 -8.62 -62.94
CA ASN A 2 -39.63 -8.80 -62.83
C ASN A 2 -39.30 -9.26 -61.42
N THR A 3 -39.04 -10.55 -61.26
CA THR A 3 -38.54 -11.13 -60.02
C THR A 3 -37.07 -10.77 -59.91
N VAL A 4 -36.74 -9.85 -59.01
CA VAL A 4 -35.34 -9.52 -58.69
C VAL A 4 -34.69 -10.76 -58.09
N ASP A 5 -33.72 -11.32 -58.82
CA ASP A 5 -32.95 -12.47 -58.35
C ASP A 5 -32.10 -12.05 -57.15
N THR A 6 -32.38 -12.65 -56.00
CA THR A 6 -31.84 -12.20 -54.70
C THR A 6 -30.53 -12.91 -54.36
N SER A 7 -30.07 -13.85 -55.20
CA SER A 7 -28.89 -14.68 -54.94
C SER A 7 -27.54 -13.94 -54.97
N GLU A 8 -27.49 -12.71 -55.48
CA GLU A 8 -26.27 -11.89 -55.52
C GLU A 8 -26.26 -10.71 -54.54
N MET A 9 -27.32 -10.51 -53.74
CA MET A 9 -27.34 -9.44 -52.74
C MET A 9 -26.69 -9.91 -51.44
N THR A 10 -25.38 -9.69 -51.32
CA THR A 10 -24.67 -9.83 -50.04
C THR A 10 -25.13 -8.72 -49.08
N PHE A 11 -26.09 -9.05 -48.22
CA PHE A 11 -26.57 -8.13 -47.17
C PHE A 11 -25.57 -8.10 -46.02
N ASN A 12 -24.81 -7.01 -45.93
CA ASN A 12 -24.09 -6.67 -44.71
C ASN A 12 -25.10 -6.10 -43.71
N GLN A 13 -25.44 -6.89 -42.69
CA GLN A 13 -26.27 -6.47 -41.58
C GLN A 13 -25.59 -5.29 -40.87
N PHE A 14 -26.37 -4.29 -40.44
CA PHE A 14 -25.82 -3.19 -39.64
C PHE A 14 -25.21 -3.79 -38.37
N ARG A 15 -23.89 -3.68 -38.21
CA ARG A 15 -23.24 -4.05 -36.95
C ARG A 15 -23.51 -2.94 -35.95
N GLN A 16 -23.88 -3.31 -34.72
CA GLN A 16 -23.89 -2.38 -33.60
C GLN A 16 -22.49 -1.76 -33.49
N THR A 17 -22.41 -0.44 -33.39
CA THR A 17 -21.15 0.25 -33.14
C THR A 17 -20.66 -0.18 -31.77
N GLU A 18 -19.71 -1.11 -31.73
CA GLU A 18 -18.99 -1.46 -30.50
C GLU A 18 -18.06 -0.28 -30.21
N HIS A 19 -18.47 0.57 -29.27
CA HIS A 19 -17.52 1.49 -28.65
C HIS A 19 -16.60 0.63 -27.78
N ASP A 20 -15.28 0.72 -27.97
CA ASP A 20 -14.28 0.09 -27.08
C ASP A 20 -14.49 0.44 -25.59
N TYR A 21 -15.30 1.47 -25.32
CA TYR A 21 -15.72 1.88 -24.00
C TYR A 21 -17.14 2.48 -24.01
N ILE A 22 -18.08 1.81 -23.35
CA ILE A 22 -19.50 2.21 -23.19
C ILE A 22 -19.77 2.89 -21.84
N GLY A 23 -18.72 3.36 -21.17
CA GLY A 23 -18.83 4.10 -19.92
C GLY A 23 -18.62 5.58 -20.18
N TYR A 24 -19.44 6.44 -19.56
CA TYR A 24 -19.03 7.81 -19.32
C TYR A 24 -17.62 7.78 -18.70
N GLN A 25 -16.59 8.28 -19.38
CA GLN A 25 -15.36 8.64 -18.68
C GLN A 25 -15.76 9.78 -17.76
N SER A 26 -15.91 9.47 -16.47
CA SER A 26 -16.42 10.46 -15.54
C SER A 26 -15.45 11.64 -15.54
N LEU A 27 -15.95 12.85 -15.71
CA LEU A 27 -15.21 14.07 -15.40
C LEU A 27 -14.87 14.15 -13.89
N THR A 28 -15.32 13.17 -13.10
CA THR A 28 -14.95 12.90 -11.71
C THR A 28 -14.01 11.70 -11.54
N ASP A 29 -13.26 11.27 -12.57
CA ASP A 29 -12.16 10.33 -12.35
C ASP A 29 -11.12 11.03 -11.48
N VAL A 30 -11.36 10.99 -10.16
CA VAL A 30 -10.44 11.49 -9.16
C VAL A 30 -9.18 10.64 -9.31
N PRO A 31 -8.01 11.27 -9.54
CA PRO A 31 -6.76 10.56 -9.54
C PRO A 31 -6.69 9.74 -8.26
N ARG A 32 -6.76 8.41 -8.37
CA ARG A 32 -6.59 7.56 -7.20
C ARG A 32 -5.19 7.84 -6.70
N ALA A 33 -5.08 8.34 -5.47
CA ALA A 33 -3.80 8.54 -4.83
C ALA A 33 -2.97 7.26 -5.02
N SER A 34 -1.74 7.41 -5.50
CA SER A 34 -0.84 6.28 -5.71
C SER A 34 -0.72 5.51 -4.41
N VAL A 35 -1.15 4.24 -4.43
CA VAL A 35 -1.14 3.39 -3.25
C VAL A 35 0.30 3.20 -2.81
N TYR A 36 0.61 3.60 -1.59
CA TYR A 36 1.93 3.35 -1.02
C TYR A 36 2.16 1.85 -0.92
N THR A 37 3.26 1.39 -1.52
CA THR A 37 3.69 0.00 -1.51
C THR A 37 5.19 -0.04 -1.25
N GLU A 38 5.62 -1.02 -0.47
CA GLU A 38 7.02 -1.29 -0.15
C GLU A 38 7.23 -2.81 -0.10
N GLU A 39 8.47 -3.25 -0.22
CA GLU A 39 8.79 -4.66 -0.02
C GLU A 39 8.64 -5.02 1.46
N ILE A 40 7.94 -6.14 1.69
CA ILE A 40 7.66 -6.62 3.04
C ILE A 40 8.88 -7.40 3.51
N ASP A 41 9.78 -6.70 4.19
CA ASP A 41 10.88 -7.34 4.90
C ASP A 41 10.45 -7.77 6.29
N THR A 42 10.89 -8.97 6.68
CA THR A 42 10.68 -9.52 8.03
C THR A 42 11.98 -9.45 8.82
N ILE A 43 11.95 -8.78 9.96
CA ILE A 43 13.12 -8.49 10.78
C ILE A 43 13.31 -9.55 11.89
N ALA A 44 13.13 -10.84 11.56
CA ALA A 44 13.25 -11.93 12.53
C ALA A 44 14.64 -11.98 13.21
N ASN A 45 15.66 -11.42 12.56
CA ASN A 45 17.04 -11.50 13.02
C ASN A 45 17.44 -10.47 14.09
N TYR A 46 16.57 -9.51 14.47
CA TYR A 46 16.95 -8.42 15.38
C TYR A 46 16.52 -8.60 16.84
N GLU A 47 15.73 -9.62 17.17
CA GLU A 47 15.36 -9.89 18.56
C GLU A 47 16.60 -10.30 19.41
N THR A 48 17.55 -11.02 18.82
CA THR A 48 18.78 -11.50 19.50
C THR A 48 19.97 -10.55 19.33
N LYS A 49 19.85 -9.52 18.49
CA LYS A 49 20.95 -8.58 18.20
C LYS A 49 21.17 -7.61 19.36
N PRO A 50 22.38 -7.07 19.52
CA PRO A 50 22.63 -6.05 20.54
C PRO A 50 21.87 -4.76 20.24
N LEU A 51 21.55 -4.00 21.29
CA LEU A 51 20.69 -2.80 21.18
C LEU A 51 21.24 -1.79 20.16
N TYR A 52 22.55 -1.56 20.12
CA TYR A 52 23.15 -0.60 19.20
C TYR A 52 22.90 -0.93 17.72
N GLU A 53 22.84 -2.22 17.35
CA GLU A 53 22.50 -2.64 15.98
C GLU A 53 21.03 -2.37 15.65
N VAL A 54 20.14 -2.53 16.62
CA VAL A 54 18.71 -2.21 16.45
C VAL A 54 18.55 -0.70 16.23
N LEU A 55 19.21 0.12 17.05
CA LEU A 55 19.16 1.58 16.92
C LEU A 55 19.75 2.07 15.59
N ASP A 56 20.85 1.45 15.15
CA ASP A 56 21.45 1.78 13.85
C ASP A 56 20.54 1.35 12.68
N ALA A 57 19.92 0.17 12.77
CA ALA A 57 18.93 -0.27 11.79
C ALA A 57 17.71 0.67 11.73
N ILE A 58 17.25 1.21 12.86
CA ILE A 58 16.14 2.18 12.88
C ILE A 58 16.52 3.46 12.11
N ARG A 59 17.75 3.94 12.27
CA ARG A 59 18.24 5.15 11.58
C ARG A 59 18.35 4.95 10.07
N ASN A 60 18.76 3.76 9.65
CA ASN A 60 18.98 3.43 8.24
C ASN A 60 17.73 2.88 7.55
N ALA A 61 16.69 2.51 8.29
CA ALA A 61 15.44 2.01 7.71
C ALA A 61 14.71 3.09 6.91
N THR A 62 14.30 2.75 5.70
CA THR A 62 13.47 3.61 4.84
C THR A 62 12.00 3.20 4.87
N GLY A 63 11.73 1.89 4.96
CA GLY A 63 10.37 1.33 4.96
C GLY A 63 9.60 1.55 6.25
N LEU A 64 8.29 1.76 6.12
CA LEU A 64 7.38 2.05 7.23
C LEU A 64 7.11 0.80 8.07
N HIS A 65 6.87 -0.34 7.43
CA HIS A 65 6.69 -1.62 8.13
C HIS A 65 7.96 -2.03 8.88
N VAL A 66 9.12 -1.86 8.24
CA VAL A 66 10.41 -2.18 8.85
C VAL A 66 10.64 -1.35 10.11
N LYS A 67 10.31 -0.05 10.07
CA LYS A 67 10.35 0.82 11.26
C LYS A 67 9.39 0.35 12.34
N CYS A 68 8.12 0.08 12.01
CA CYS A 68 7.16 -0.48 12.98
C CYS A 68 7.74 -1.73 13.67
N GLN A 69 8.35 -2.65 12.90
CA GLN A 69 8.95 -3.87 13.44
C GLN A 69 10.12 -3.59 14.39
N LEU A 70 11.08 -2.75 13.99
CA LEU A 70 12.24 -2.40 14.83
C LEU A 70 11.83 -1.68 16.12
N TYR A 71 10.87 -0.74 16.04
CA TYR A 71 10.34 -0.09 17.24
C TYR A 71 9.54 -1.07 18.12
N GLY A 72 8.90 -2.09 17.53
CA GLY A 72 8.30 -3.19 18.30
C GLY A 72 9.34 -4.02 19.07
N VAL A 73 10.50 -4.29 18.46
CA VAL A 73 11.63 -4.93 19.17
C VAL A 73 12.13 -4.05 20.30
N LEU A 74 12.26 -2.74 20.04
CA LEU A 74 12.70 -1.77 21.05
C LEU A 74 11.70 -1.65 22.21
N LEU A 75 10.40 -1.62 21.91
CA LEU A 75 9.31 -1.62 22.89
C LEU A 75 9.37 -2.84 23.80
N LYS A 76 9.55 -4.04 23.24
CA LYS A 76 9.64 -5.29 24.03
C LYS A 76 10.85 -5.32 24.97
N ARG A 77 11.95 -4.65 24.60
CA ARG A 77 13.24 -4.72 25.32
C ARG A 77 13.39 -3.63 26.37
N GLU A 78 13.13 -2.39 25.98
CA GLU A 78 13.39 -1.20 26.80
C GLU A 78 12.10 -0.57 27.36
N GLY A 79 10.95 -0.88 26.74
CA GLY A 79 9.65 -0.35 27.14
C GLY A 79 9.23 0.94 26.42
N PRO A 80 8.01 1.42 26.69
CA PRO A 80 7.40 2.54 25.96
C PRO A 80 8.06 3.90 26.24
N ASN A 81 8.62 4.08 27.44
CA ASN A 81 9.23 5.34 27.88
C ASN A 81 10.68 5.51 27.44
N TYR A 82 11.26 4.55 26.74
CA TYR A 82 12.63 4.66 26.24
C TYR A 82 12.73 5.81 25.24
N GLU A 83 13.66 6.73 25.45
CA GLU A 83 13.86 7.88 24.57
C GLU A 83 14.86 7.58 23.47
N PHE A 84 14.46 7.84 22.23
CA PHE A 84 15.32 7.69 21.06
C PHE A 84 15.01 8.80 20.05
N ASN A 85 16.05 9.43 19.48
CA ASN A 85 15.89 10.53 18.51
C ASN A 85 14.94 11.66 18.99
N GLY A 86 14.94 11.97 20.29
CA GLY A 86 14.19 13.09 20.86
C GLY A 86 12.69 12.84 21.11
N ALA A 87 12.23 11.59 21.01
CA ALA A 87 10.89 11.19 21.40
C ALA A 87 10.91 9.79 22.02
N THR A 88 9.87 9.45 22.76
CA THR A 88 9.69 8.13 23.36
C THR A 88 9.32 7.09 22.30
N VAL A 89 9.59 5.81 22.58
CA VAL A 89 9.16 4.69 21.72
C VAL A 89 7.66 4.73 21.46
N GLU A 90 6.85 5.04 22.47
CA GLU A 90 5.40 5.18 22.31
C GLU A 90 5.01 6.29 21.32
N GLU A 91 5.64 7.46 21.40
CA GLU A 91 5.40 8.58 20.48
C GLU A 91 5.78 8.23 19.05
N HIS A 92 6.92 7.55 18.86
CA HIS A 92 7.33 7.05 17.55
C HIS A 92 6.32 6.06 16.98
N LEU A 93 5.86 5.08 17.78
CA LEU A 93 4.87 4.10 17.34
C LEU A 93 3.52 4.74 16.99
N LYS A 94 3.06 5.72 17.76
CA LYS A 94 1.85 6.50 17.45
C LYS A 94 2.01 7.27 16.12
N SER A 95 3.15 7.90 15.91
CA SER A 95 3.46 8.61 14.66
C SER A 95 3.49 7.67 13.45
N LEU A 96 4.12 6.50 13.60
CA LEU A 96 4.18 5.47 12.56
C LEU A 96 2.78 4.92 12.24
N TYR A 97 1.97 4.64 13.27
CA TYR A 97 0.58 4.19 13.11
C TYR A 97 -0.27 5.21 12.35
N HIS A 98 -0.20 6.49 12.73
CA HIS A 98 -0.94 7.55 12.05
C HIS A 98 -0.48 7.72 10.60
N THR A 99 0.83 7.76 10.37
CA THR A 99 1.42 7.85 9.01
C THR A 99 0.98 6.68 8.13
N ALA A 100 0.99 5.45 8.65
CA ALA A 100 0.53 4.27 7.95
C ALA A 100 -0.96 4.35 7.59
N GLY A 101 -1.78 4.90 8.49
CA GLY A 101 -3.20 5.16 8.23
C GLY A 101 -3.42 6.17 7.11
N CYS A 102 -2.69 7.29 7.10
CA CYS A 102 -2.78 8.29 6.04
C CYS A 102 -2.38 7.74 4.66
N LEU A 103 -1.41 6.82 4.63
CA LEU A 103 -0.95 6.16 3.40
C LEU A 103 -1.81 4.96 3.01
N HIS A 104 -2.84 4.61 3.80
CA HIS A 104 -3.64 3.38 3.67
C HIS A 104 -2.77 2.11 3.63
N TYR A 105 -1.61 2.14 4.28
CA TYR A 105 -0.66 1.05 4.31
C TYR A 105 -0.99 0.08 5.45
N TRP A 106 -2.02 -0.73 5.22
CA TRP A 106 -2.69 -1.53 6.24
C TRP A 106 -1.80 -2.58 6.91
N VAL A 107 -0.72 -3.03 6.26
CA VAL A 107 0.21 -3.99 6.86
C VAL A 107 0.89 -3.36 8.07
N ALA A 108 1.44 -2.15 7.93
CA ALA A 108 2.05 -1.43 9.05
C ALA A 108 1.01 -1.04 10.11
N VAL A 109 -0.20 -0.61 9.71
CA VAL A 109 -1.29 -0.30 10.66
C VAL A 109 -1.59 -1.50 11.55
N ARG A 110 -1.82 -2.69 10.95
CA ARG A 110 -2.12 -3.91 11.71
C ARG A 110 -0.98 -4.32 12.64
N TYR A 111 0.26 -4.24 12.16
CA TYR A 111 1.42 -4.57 12.99
C TYR A 111 1.52 -3.62 14.18
N CYS A 112 1.51 -2.30 13.93
CA CYS A 112 1.63 -1.32 14.99
C CYS A 112 0.44 -1.37 15.98
N SER A 113 -0.78 -1.77 15.57
CA SER A 113 -1.90 -2.05 16.50
C SER A 113 -1.76 -3.32 17.35
N SER A 114 -0.88 -4.25 16.95
CA SER A 114 -0.67 -5.52 17.65
C SER A 114 0.45 -5.50 18.68
N LEU A 115 1.22 -4.40 18.73
CA LEU A 115 2.28 -4.14 19.70
C LEU A 115 1.70 -3.70 21.04
#